data_AF-A0A2E8PZQ5-F1
#
_entry.id   AF-A0A2E8PZQ5-F1
#
_cell.length_a   1.000
_cell.length_b   1.000
_cell.length_c   1.000
_cell.angle_alpha   90.00
_cell.angle_beta   90.00
_cell.angle_gamma   90.00
#
_symmetry.space_group_name_H-M   'P 1'
#
loop_
_entity.id
_entity.type
_entity.pdbx_description
1 polymer ?
#
loop_
_entity_poly.entity_id
_entity_poly.type
_entity_poly.pdbx_seq_one_letter_code
_entity_poly.pdbx_strand_id
1 'polypeptide(L)'
;MKSFQDSITIENEKVYCDGNYIYTRFAPVSGVQSTEWLGEGEGRPLSIKRIEPERIQVEEYLEDWHAVVAAYDVDLVEKITLQDLPIENSERLDLPIDGVLIGVDEIYIDGQPLNWTGFGFQHITLPERTTGLVNAAIRVFNPIKVAYRTMDMKTEGTERAMMPLEAGEVEFTVPGRILMGEGDILTLLTTTVRNGQYVPFREGPSDRLSYAPVSRILNCFSKETDQHGREHLREYTVGKDLIPESSERVRWLIPKPRTGYTIMYEYHPSFRIQSDTTVSGAMDRTLPRIYKAKAASSYNPR
;
A
#
# COMPACT_ATOMS: atom_id res chain seq x y z
N MET A 1 6.44 -13.77 0.24
CA MET A 1 5.16 -13.46 -0.43
C MET A 1 4.43 -12.50 0.49
N LYS A 2 4.08 -11.28 0.04
CA LYS A 2 3.39 -10.31 0.91
C LYS A 2 1.95 -10.79 1.08
N SER A 3 1.51 -11.10 2.31
CA SER A 3 0.12 -11.43 2.60
C SER A 3 -0.65 -10.12 2.80
N PHE A 4 -1.44 -9.74 1.81
CA PHE A 4 -2.44 -8.68 1.96
C PHE A 4 -3.74 -9.32 2.46
N GLN A 5 -4.52 -8.56 3.22
CA GLN A 5 -5.89 -8.96 3.48
C GLN A 5 -6.67 -8.74 2.18
N ASP A 6 -7.10 -9.82 1.54
CA ASP A 6 -7.72 -9.74 0.21
C ASP A 6 -9.15 -9.22 0.27
N SER A 7 -9.85 -9.44 1.39
CA SER A 7 -11.22 -8.97 1.62
C SER A 7 -11.48 -8.56 3.08
N ILE A 8 -12.46 -7.68 3.27
CA ILE A 8 -12.95 -7.27 4.59
C ILE A 8 -14.47 -7.45 4.67
N THR A 9 -14.95 -7.96 5.80
CA THR A 9 -16.38 -8.01 6.09
C THR A 9 -16.83 -6.69 6.71
N ILE A 10 -17.71 -5.99 6.01
CA ILE A 10 -18.50 -4.88 6.55
C ILE A 10 -19.72 -5.52 7.20
N GLU A 11 -19.93 -5.30 8.50
CA GLU A 11 -21.17 -5.76 9.16
C GLU A 11 -22.00 -4.56 9.60
N ASN A 12 -23.28 -4.81 9.86
CA ASN A 12 -24.22 -3.86 10.45
C ASN A 12 -24.24 -2.48 9.77
N GLU A 13 -23.98 -2.41 8.46
CA GLU A 13 -24.06 -1.15 7.74
C GLU A 13 -25.52 -0.81 7.46
N LYS A 14 -25.93 0.40 7.84
CA LYS A 14 -27.19 0.99 7.35
C LYS A 14 -26.97 1.45 5.92
N VAL A 15 -27.66 0.79 5.00
CA VAL A 15 -27.48 0.93 3.55
C VAL A 15 -28.64 1.71 2.95
N TYR A 16 -28.37 2.42 1.86
CA TYR A 16 -29.41 3.06 1.07
C TYR A 16 -30.07 2.02 0.17
N CYS A 17 -31.37 2.11 -0.04
CA CYS A 17 -32.09 1.21 -0.94
C CYS A 17 -33.00 1.99 -1.90
N ASP A 18 -33.26 1.42 -3.08
CA ASP A 18 -34.21 1.95 -4.05
C ASP A 18 -34.68 0.82 -4.96
N GLY A 19 -35.99 0.59 -4.99
CA GLY A 19 -36.62 -0.55 -5.64
C GLY A 19 -36.03 -1.87 -5.15
N ASN A 20 -35.47 -2.66 -6.06
CA ASN A 20 -34.91 -3.99 -5.74
C ASN A 20 -33.41 -3.94 -5.42
N TYR A 21 -32.84 -2.77 -5.17
CA TYR A 21 -31.41 -2.59 -4.99
C TYR A 21 -31.07 -2.02 -3.62
N ILE A 22 -29.99 -2.55 -3.05
CA ILE A 22 -29.30 -2.07 -1.86
C ILE A 22 -27.95 -1.52 -2.31
N TYR A 23 -27.68 -0.25 -2.05
CA TYR A 23 -26.44 0.43 -2.43
C TYR A 23 -25.45 0.42 -1.26
N THR A 24 -24.28 -0.15 -1.51
CA THR A 24 -23.21 -0.28 -0.51
C THR A 24 -22.28 0.93 -0.56
N ARG A 25 -21.74 1.33 0.59
CA ARG A 25 -20.75 2.42 0.66
C ARG A 25 -19.37 1.96 0.22
N PHE A 26 -19.07 0.69 0.45
CA PHE A 26 -17.79 0.08 0.11
C PHE A 26 -18.01 -0.91 -1.05
N ALA A 27 -17.06 -0.91 -1.97
CA ALA A 27 -17.08 -1.68 -3.20
C ALA A 27 -15.63 -2.04 -3.59
N PRO A 28 -15.41 -3.12 -4.36
CA PRO A 28 -16.42 -4.04 -4.90
C PRO A 28 -16.94 -5.05 -3.86
N VAL A 29 -18.26 -5.29 -3.85
CA VAL A 29 -18.89 -6.33 -3.03
C VAL A 29 -18.60 -7.71 -3.62
N SER A 30 -18.01 -8.59 -2.82
CA SER A 30 -17.67 -9.96 -3.23
C SER A 30 -18.53 -11.04 -2.60
N GLY A 31 -19.18 -10.72 -1.48
CA GLY A 31 -20.09 -11.62 -0.78
C GLY A 31 -21.10 -10.87 0.05
N VAL A 32 -22.22 -11.51 0.39
CA VAL A 32 -23.21 -10.96 1.32
C VAL A 32 -23.44 -12.00 2.41
N GLN A 33 -23.18 -11.59 3.65
CA GLN A 33 -23.34 -12.42 4.85
C GLN A 33 -24.77 -12.34 5.38
N SER A 34 -25.34 -11.13 5.42
CA SER A 34 -26.73 -10.91 5.77
C SER A 34 -27.28 -9.61 5.20
N THR A 35 -28.58 -9.58 4.96
CA THR A 35 -29.34 -8.37 4.62
C THR A 35 -30.67 -8.45 5.34
N GLU A 36 -30.97 -7.48 6.19
CA GLU A 36 -32.16 -7.46 7.03
C GLU A 36 -32.86 -6.11 6.91
N TRP A 37 -34.17 -6.14 6.64
CA TRP A 37 -35.04 -4.99 6.78
C TRP A 37 -35.47 -4.85 8.24
N LEU A 38 -35.19 -3.70 8.84
CA LEU A 38 -35.59 -3.36 10.20
C LEU A 38 -36.99 -2.73 10.19
N GLY A 39 -38.00 -3.56 10.45
CA GLY A 39 -39.39 -3.13 10.68
C GLY A 39 -39.70 -2.85 12.15
N GLU A 40 -40.95 -2.48 12.45
CA GLU A 40 -41.43 -2.33 13.82
C GLU A 40 -41.52 -3.70 14.54
N GLY A 41 -40.43 -4.12 15.17
CA GLY A 41 -40.42 -5.24 16.13
C GLY A 41 -39.31 -6.27 15.92
N GLU A 42 -39.14 -6.76 14.68
CA GLU A 42 -38.12 -7.76 14.33
C GLU A 42 -37.52 -7.48 12.94
N GLY A 43 -36.24 -7.82 12.76
CA GLY A 43 -35.55 -7.74 11.47
C GLY A 43 -36.01 -8.87 10.54
N ARG A 44 -36.45 -8.52 9.33
CA ARG A 44 -36.81 -9.50 8.30
C ARG A 44 -35.65 -9.69 7.34
N PRO A 45 -35.10 -10.91 7.16
CA PRO A 45 -34.06 -11.15 6.18
C PRO A 45 -34.59 -10.94 4.75
N LEU A 46 -33.76 -10.35 3.90
CA LEU A 46 -34.01 -10.11 2.48
C LEU A 46 -33.35 -11.19 1.63
N SER A 47 -33.98 -11.53 0.51
CA SER A 47 -33.53 -12.62 -0.37
C SER A 47 -32.62 -12.06 -1.45
N ILE A 48 -31.35 -12.47 -1.45
CA ILE A 48 -30.36 -11.98 -2.42
C ILE A 48 -30.60 -12.64 -3.77
N LYS A 49 -30.85 -11.82 -4.80
CA LYS A 49 -31.00 -12.26 -6.18
C LYS A 49 -29.68 -12.20 -6.94
N ARG A 50 -28.89 -11.14 -6.75
CA ARG A 50 -27.63 -10.91 -7.46
C ARG A 50 -26.73 -9.96 -6.67
N ILE A 51 -25.42 -10.20 -6.74
CA ILE A 51 -24.39 -9.27 -6.23
C ILE A 51 -23.77 -8.55 -7.43
N GLU A 52 -23.74 -7.22 -7.38
CA GLU A 52 -23.03 -6.35 -8.31
C GLU A 52 -21.96 -5.56 -7.52
N PRO A 53 -20.90 -5.02 -8.17
CA PRO A 53 -19.77 -4.42 -7.46
C PRO A 53 -20.16 -3.32 -6.46
N GLU A 54 -21.16 -2.49 -6.79
CA GLU A 54 -21.56 -1.34 -5.97
C GLU A 54 -22.95 -1.50 -5.31
N ARG A 55 -23.63 -2.64 -5.56
CA ARG A 55 -25.00 -2.84 -5.10
C ARG A 55 -25.39 -4.31 -5.05
N ILE A 56 -26.35 -4.60 -4.19
CA ILE A 56 -26.92 -5.94 -4.01
C ILE A 56 -28.37 -5.89 -4.51
N GLN A 57 -28.72 -6.76 -5.45
CA GLN A 57 -30.10 -6.92 -5.90
C GLN A 57 -30.81 -7.94 -5.01
N VAL A 58 -31.98 -7.55 -4.48
CA VAL A 58 -32.86 -8.42 -3.69
C VAL A 58 -34.14 -8.76 -4.44
N GLU A 59 -34.84 -9.80 -4.01
CA GLU A 59 -36.13 -10.18 -4.60
C GLU A 59 -37.24 -9.22 -4.20
N GLU A 60 -37.19 -8.72 -2.97
CA GLU A 60 -38.16 -7.80 -2.41
C GLU A 60 -38.04 -6.39 -3.01
N TYR A 61 -39.17 -5.68 -3.08
CA TYR A 61 -39.19 -4.26 -3.42
C TYR A 61 -39.03 -3.44 -2.15
N LEU A 62 -38.07 -2.52 -2.16
CA LEU A 62 -37.71 -1.64 -1.06
C LEU A 62 -37.93 -0.18 -1.48
N GLU A 63 -38.62 0.58 -0.64
CA GLU A 63 -38.68 2.03 -0.76
C GLU A 63 -37.44 2.67 -0.14
N ASP A 64 -37.09 3.88 -0.58
CA ASP A 64 -35.89 4.61 -0.14
C ASP A 64 -35.82 4.91 1.37
N TRP A 65 -36.96 4.92 2.04
CA TRP A 65 -37.10 5.12 3.48
C TRP A 65 -37.03 3.81 4.30
N HIS A 66 -36.96 2.63 3.67
CA HIS A 66 -36.79 1.39 4.41
C HIS A 66 -35.41 1.34 5.08
N ALA A 67 -35.40 1.06 6.37
CA ALA A 67 -34.18 0.85 7.13
C ALA A 67 -33.63 -0.56 6.86
N VAL A 68 -32.64 -0.68 5.98
CA VAL A 68 -31.97 -1.95 5.72
C VAL A 68 -30.59 -1.96 6.35
N VAL A 69 -30.25 -3.09 6.98
CA VAL A 69 -28.92 -3.36 7.51
C VAL A 69 -28.30 -4.51 6.74
N ALA A 70 -27.07 -4.32 6.27
CA ALA A 70 -26.33 -5.34 5.53
C ALA A 70 -25.02 -5.69 6.23
N ALA A 71 -24.65 -6.96 6.14
CA ALA A 71 -23.30 -7.46 6.32
C ALA A 71 -22.82 -8.08 5.02
N TYR A 72 -21.69 -7.61 4.49
CA TYR A 72 -21.18 -7.98 3.18
C TYR A 72 -19.65 -7.91 3.13
N ASP A 73 -19.06 -8.72 2.27
CA ASP A 73 -17.62 -8.77 2.04
C ASP A 73 -17.24 -7.84 0.91
N VAL A 74 -16.13 -7.13 1.08
CA VAL A 74 -15.56 -6.20 0.11
C VAL A 74 -14.17 -6.68 -0.25
N ASP A 75 -13.89 -6.84 -1.53
CA ASP A 75 -12.54 -7.13 -1.98
C ASP A 75 -11.68 -5.87 -1.91
N LEU A 76 -10.52 -6.00 -1.26
CA LEU A 76 -9.51 -4.95 -1.20
C LEU A 76 -8.51 -5.06 -2.34
N VAL A 77 -8.56 -6.17 -3.09
CA VAL A 77 -7.71 -6.44 -4.24
C VAL A 77 -8.54 -6.43 -5.51
N GLU A 78 -8.20 -5.53 -6.41
CA GLU A 78 -8.81 -5.41 -7.72
C GLU A 78 -7.85 -5.89 -8.81
N LYS A 79 -8.39 -6.60 -9.81
CA LYS A 79 -7.67 -6.90 -11.03
C LYS A 79 -8.00 -5.83 -12.07
N ILE A 80 -7.00 -5.04 -12.44
CA ILE A 80 -7.16 -3.99 -13.45
C ILE A 80 -6.34 -4.30 -14.69
N THR A 81 -6.87 -3.88 -15.84
CA THR A 81 -6.16 -3.94 -17.12
C THR A 81 -5.83 -2.53 -17.56
N LEU A 82 -4.55 -2.24 -17.70
CA LEU A 82 -4.05 -0.98 -18.23
C LEU A 82 -3.72 -1.16 -19.70
N GLN A 83 -4.17 -0.23 -20.53
CA GLN A 83 -3.98 -0.28 -21.98
C GLN A 83 -3.15 0.90 -22.47
N ASP A 84 -2.37 0.65 -23.51
CA ASP A 84 -1.59 1.64 -24.27
C ASP A 84 -0.70 2.54 -23.39
N LEU A 85 -0.05 1.96 -22.37
CA LEU A 85 0.91 2.68 -21.54
C LEU A 85 2.18 2.97 -22.36
N PRO A 86 2.54 4.24 -22.59
CA PRO A 86 3.74 4.56 -23.33
C PRO A 86 4.98 4.27 -22.49
N ILE A 87 5.95 3.58 -23.08
CA ILE A 87 7.30 3.43 -22.52
C ILE A 87 8.34 3.87 -23.54
N GLU A 88 9.30 4.68 -23.10
CA GLU A 88 10.37 5.20 -23.95
C GLU A 88 11.73 4.80 -23.40
N ASN A 89 12.39 3.85 -24.09
CA ASN A 89 13.75 3.39 -23.81
C ASN A 89 14.03 3.19 -22.31
N SER A 90 13.11 2.51 -21.62
CA SER A 90 13.12 2.35 -20.17
C SER A 90 13.01 0.88 -19.76
N GLU A 91 13.66 0.53 -18.66
CA GLU A 91 13.50 -0.76 -17.96
C GLU A 91 12.47 -0.67 -16.82
N ARG A 92 11.83 0.48 -16.67
CA ARG A 92 10.83 0.75 -15.64
C ARG A 92 9.58 1.27 -16.30
N LEU A 93 8.47 0.56 -16.07
CA LEU A 93 7.13 0.98 -16.45
C LEU A 93 6.44 1.53 -15.20
N ASP A 94 6.30 2.84 -15.11
CA ASP A 94 5.50 3.49 -14.07
C ASP A 94 4.01 3.34 -14.40
N LEU A 95 3.21 2.95 -13.40
CA LEU A 95 1.80 2.63 -13.59
C LEU A 95 0.92 3.75 -13.03
N PRO A 96 -0.07 4.25 -13.80
CA PRO A 96 -1.04 5.24 -13.33
C PRO A 96 -2.15 4.57 -12.53
N ILE A 97 -1.83 4.06 -11.33
CA ILE A 97 -2.78 3.33 -10.49
C ILE A 97 -3.05 4.05 -9.17
N ASP A 98 -4.32 4.05 -8.76
CA ASP A 98 -4.76 4.55 -7.46
C ASP A 98 -4.72 3.40 -6.44
N GLY A 99 -3.53 3.08 -5.92
CA GLY A 99 -3.38 2.00 -4.94
C GLY A 99 -1.95 1.45 -4.87
N VAL A 100 -1.83 0.20 -4.44
CA VAL A 100 -0.55 -0.51 -4.36
C VAL A 100 -0.56 -1.69 -5.31
N LEU A 101 0.38 -1.74 -6.25
CA LEU A 101 0.65 -2.94 -7.03
C LEU A 101 1.10 -4.07 -6.11
N ILE A 102 0.33 -5.16 -6.08
CA ILE A 102 0.62 -6.35 -5.27
C ILE A 102 0.89 -7.59 -6.12
N GLY A 103 0.60 -7.53 -7.42
CA GLY A 103 0.90 -8.60 -8.36
C GLY A 103 0.81 -8.15 -9.81
N VAL A 104 1.60 -8.80 -10.66
CA VAL A 104 1.57 -8.64 -12.11
C VAL A 104 1.17 -10.00 -12.69
N ASP A 105 0.06 -10.04 -13.42
CA ASP A 105 -0.43 -11.27 -14.02
C ASP A 105 0.18 -11.44 -15.42
N GLU A 106 0.00 -10.44 -16.29
CA GLU A 106 0.47 -10.47 -17.68
C GLU A 106 0.91 -9.08 -18.16
N ILE A 107 1.89 -9.04 -19.06
CA ILE A 107 2.33 -7.82 -19.75
C ILE A 107 2.50 -8.15 -21.23
N TYR A 108 2.06 -7.25 -22.09
CA TYR A 108 2.25 -7.31 -23.53
C TYR A 108 2.80 -5.98 -24.03
N ILE A 109 3.71 -6.02 -25.00
CA ILE A 109 4.16 -4.86 -25.76
C ILE A 109 3.82 -5.03 -27.21
N ASP A 110 3.12 -4.05 -27.79
CA ASP A 110 2.73 -4.07 -29.20
C ASP A 110 2.07 -5.42 -29.62
N GLY A 111 1.35 -6.05 -28.68
CA GLY A 111 0.68 -7.34 -28.84
C GLY A 111 1.52 -8.60 -28.56
N GLN A 112 2.81 -8.46 -28.20
CA GLN A 112 3.69 -9.59 -27.85
C GLN A 112 3.88 -9.71 -26.34
N PRO A 113 3.86 -10.92 -25.76
CA PRO A 113 4.06 -11.09 -24.32
C PRO A 113 5.47 -10.64 -23.90
N LEU A 114 5.55 -9.90 -22.80
CA LEU A 114 6.78 -9.35 -22.25
C LEU A 114 7.02 -9.90 -20.84
N ASN A 115 8.22 -10.42 -20.60
CA ASN A 115 8.63 -10.85 -19.26
C ASN A 115 8.96 -9.65 -18.37
N TRP A 116 8.86 -9.84 -17.05
CA TRP A 116 9.24 -8.85 -16.05
C TRP A 116 10.17 -9.46 -15.01
N THR A 117 11.01 -8.64 -14.37
CA THR A 117 12.02 -9.09 -13.40
C THR A 117 11.62 -8.81 -11.95
N GLY A 118 10.83 -7.77 -11.73
CA GLY A 118 10.32 -7.41 -10.41
C GLY A 118 9.21 -6.36 -10.51
N PHE A 119 8.63 -6.01 -9.37
CA PHE A 119 7.72 -4.88 -9.26
C PHE A 119 7.83 -4.19 -7.89
N GLY A 120 7.60 -2.89 -7.89
CA GLY A 120 7.41 -2.07 -6.69
C GLY A 120 5.93 -1.80 -6.44
N PHE A 121 5.63 -0.79 -5.61
CA PHE A 121 4.23 -0.43 -5.33
C PHE A 121 3.53 0.29 -6.48
N GLN A 122 4.27 0.92 -7.40
CA GLN A 122 3.70 1.72 -8.49
C GLN A 122 4.46 1.55 -9.81
N HIS A 123 5.32 0.53 -9.90
CA HIS A 123 6.10 0.30 -11.11
C HIS A 123 6.39 -1.18 -11.32
N ILE A 124 6.57 -1.54 -12.59
CA ILE A 124 7.08 -2.84 -13.01
C ILE A 124 8.49 -2.66 -13.57
N THR A 125 9.37 -3.59 -13.21
CA THR A 125 10.75 -3.63 -13.70
C THR A 125 10.87 -4.67 -14.81
N LEU A 126 11.35 -4.24 -15.96
CA LEU A 126 11.53 -5.02 -17.19
C LEU A 126 12.95 -5.56 -17.32
N PRO A 127 13.15 -6.67 -18.05
CA PRO A 127 14.47 -7.28 -18.22
C PRO A 127 15.43 -6.43 -19.06
N GLU A 128 14.89 -5.67 -20.02
CA GLU A 128 15.66 -4.85 -20.97
C GLU A 128 14.93 -3.54 -21.30
N ARG A 129 15.68 -2.56 -21.81
CA ARG A 129 15.12 -1.28 -22.21
C ARG A 129 14.13 -1.46 -23.34
N THR A 130 12.91 -1.03 -23.04
CA THR A 130 11.76 -1.29 -23.87
C THR A 130 11.20 0.04 -24.39
N THR A 131 10.76 0.06 -25.64
CA THR A 131 10.08 1.21 -26.26
C THR A 131 8.85 0.70 -27.00
N GLY A 132 7.68 1.29 -26.76
CA GLY A 132 6.42 0.89 -27.40
C GLY A 132 5.20 1.16 -26.53
N LEU A 133 4.08 0.53 -26.88
CA LEU A 133 2.84 0.60 -26.10
C LEU A 133 2.66 -0.67 -25.28
N VAL A 134 2.55 -0.52 -23.97
CA VAL A 134 2.44 -1.63 -23.03
C VAL A 134 1.01 -1.79 -22.55
N ASN A 135 0.50 -3.01 -22.66
CA ASN A 135 -0.74 -3.47 -22.04
C ASN A 135 -0.39 -4.36 -20.85
N ALA A 136 -0.98 -4.13 -19.69
CA ALA A 136 -0.68 -4.89 -18.47
C ALA A 136 -1.94 -5.28 -17.72
N ALA A 137 -2.02 -6.56 -17.32
CA ALA A 137 -3.00 -7.07 -16.37
C ALA A 137 -2.34 -7.22 -15.00
N ILE A 138 -2.84 -6.48 -14.01
CA ILE A 138 -2.21 -6.35 -12.69
C ILE A 138 -3.22 -6.47 -11.56
N ARG A 139 -2.72 -6.79 -10.37
CA ARG A 139 -3.49 -6.82 -9.13
C ARG A 139 -3.09 -5.64 -8.25
N VAL A 140 -4.06 -4.81 -7.93
CA VAL A 140 -3.88 -3.59 -7.13
C VAL A 140 -4.66 -3.73 -5.83
N PHE A 141 -3.98 -3.48 -4.73
CA PHE A 141 -4.60 -3.34 -3.42
C PHE A 141 -5.04 -1.89 -3.22
N ASN A 142 -6.33 -1.70 -3.00
CA ASN A 142 -6.93 -0.39 -2.73
C ASN A 142 -7.07 -0.22 -1.22
N PRO A 143 -6.28 0.68 -0.59
CA PRO A 143 -6.28 0.79 0.85
C PRO A 143 -7.60 1.38 1.35
N ILE A 144 -8.15 0.76 2.41
CA ILE A 144 -9.17 1.42 3.22
C ILE A 144 -8.53 2.67 3.82
N LYS A 145 -9.18 3.83 3.67
CA LYS A 145 -8.69 5.09 4.25
C LYS A 145 -8.65 4.96 5.78
N VAL A 146 -7.44 4.92 6.33
CA VAL A 146 -7.18 4.99 7.78
C VAL A 146 -6.88 6.43 8.15
N ALA A 147 -7.62 7.00 9.10
CA ALA A 147 -7.31 8.32 9.63
C ALA A 147 -6.21 8.19 10.69
N TYR A 148 -5.18 9.03 10.60
CA TYR A 148 -4.10 9.10 11.60
C TYR A 148 -3.82 10.54 11.99
N ARG A 149 -3.37 10.73 13.23
CA ARG A 149 -2.98 12.05 13.77
C ARG A 149 -1.51 12.01 14.11
N THR A 150 -0.70 12.77 13.37
CA THR A 150 0.70 13.03 13.75
C THR A 150 0.71 14.14 14.80
N MET A 151 1.21 13.87 16.00
CA MET A 151 1.40 14.90 17.01
C MET A 151 2.77 15.54 16.84
N ASP A 152 2.80 16.84 16.60
CA ASP A 152 4.04 17.63 16.51
C ASP A 152 4.56 17.83 17.95
N MET A 153 5.59 17.08 18.34
CA MET A 153 6.21 17.19 19.67
C MET A 153 7.11 18.43 19.73
N LYS A 154 6.51 19.61 19.64
CA LYS A 154 7.14 20.84 20.13
C LYS A 154 6.81 20.96 21.61
N THR A 155 7.63 20.32 22.43
CA THR A 155 7.57 20.39 23.89
C THR A 155 7.94 21.79 24.35
N GLU A 156 6.94 22.66 24.51
CA GLU A 156 7.01 23.77 25.46
C GLU A 156 6.01 23.52 26.59
N GLY A 157 6.54 23.32 27.80
CA GLY A 157 5.86 23.63 29.06
C GLY A 157 4.66 22.77 29.46
N THR A 158 4.95 21.77 30.31
CA THR A 158 4.13 21.38 31.48
C THR A 158 2.62 21.28 31.32
N GLU A 159 2.09 20.04 31.25
CA GLU A 159 0.98 19.61 32.11
C GLU A 159 0.81 18.08 32.13
N ARG A 160 0.28 17.59 33.26
CA ARG A 160 0.40 16.23 33.78
C ARG A 160 -0.54 15.22 33.11
N ALA A 161 -0.08 13.97 33.08
CA ALA A 161 -0.83 12.73 32.78
C ALA A 161 -1.26 12.52 31.32
N MET A 162 -0.32 12.66 30.39
CA MET A 162 -0.32 11.83 29.18
C MET A 162 0.96 11.00 29.24
N MET A 163 0.85 9.67 29.09
CA MET A 163 2.03 8.84 28.85
C MET A 163 2.76 9.47 27.65
N PRO A 164 4.01 9.93 27.80
CA PRO A 164 4.72 10.55 26.69
C PRO A 164 4.94 9.47 25.63
N LEU A 165 4.30 9.65 24.47
CA LEU A 165 4.67 8.90 23.28
C LEU A 165 6.10 9.31 22.90
N GLU A 166 6.96 8.33 22.63
CA GLU A 166 8.34 8.62 22.23
C GLU A 166 8.38 9.24 20.83
N ALA A 167 9.38 10.07 20.54
CA ALA A 167 9.55 10.67 19.22
C ALA A 167 9.58 9.59 18.12
N GLY A 168 8.69 9.71 17.14
CA GLY A 168 8.52 8.72 16.05
C GLY A 168 7.37 7.72 16.26
N GLU A 169 6.58 7.87 17.33
CA GLU A 169 5.32 7.18 17.50
C GLU A 169 4.18 7.84 16.71
N VAL A 170 3.29 7.03 16.13
CA VAL A 170 2.08 7.48 15.43
C VAL A 170 0.87 6.85 16.09
N GLU A 171 -0.11 7.69 16.42
CA GLU A 171 -1.44 7.27 16.84
C GLU A 171 -2.37 7.27 15.64
N PHE A 172 -3.08 6.16 15.45
CA PHE A 172 -4.00 6.00 14.33
C PHE A 172 -5.30 5.36 14.79
N THR A 173 -6.38 5.78 14.13
CA THR A 173 -7.74 5.37 14.43
C THR A 173 -8.24 4.51 13.31
N VAL A 174 -8.57 3.28 13.66
CA VAL A 174 -8.90 2.25 12.70
C VAL A 174 -10.38 1.94 12.82
N PRO A 175 -11.11 1.79 11.69
CA PRO A 175 -12.43 1.20 11.73
C PRO A 175 -12.39 -0.11 12.52
N GLY A 176 -13.31 -0.30 13.49
CA GLY A 176 -13.28 -1.44 14.42
C GLY A 176 -13.34 -2.83 13.78
N ARG A 177 -13.48 -2.90 12.46
CA ARG A 177 -13.61 -4.10 11.62
C ARG A 177 -12.30 -4.53 10.93
N ILE A 178 -11.27 -3.69 10.94
CA ILE A 178 -9.94 -4.11 10.47
C ILE A 178 -9.25 -4.82 11.63
N LEU A 179 -8.93 -6.10 11.41
CA LEU A 179 -8.17 -6.90 12.36
C LEU A 179 -6.69 -6.50 12.25
N MET A 180 -6.26 -5.56 13.09
CA MET A 180 -4.85 -5.29 13.30
C MET A 180 -4.38 -5.88 14.62
N GLY A 181 -3.40 -6.77 14.51
CA GLY A 181 -2.69 -7.43 15.61
C GLY A 181 -1.38 -6.73 15.97
N GLU A 182 -0.82 -7.13 17.11
CA GLU A 182 0.54 -6.73 17.47
C GLU A 182 1.53 -7.30 16.45
N GLY A 183 2.46 -6.45 15.99
CA GLY A 183 3.47 -6.84 15.00
C GLY A 183 3.08 -6.55 13.55
N ASP A 184 1.81 -6.24 13.28
CA ASP A 184 1.35 -5.78 11.98
C ASP A 184 2.04 -4.47 11.57
N ILE A 185 2.03 -4.18 10.27
CA ILE A 185 2.84 -3.11 9.68
C ILE A 185 1.97 -2.13 8.94
N LEU A 186 2.00 -0.89 9.41
CA LEU A 186 1.36 0.25 8.79
C LEU A 186 2.37 0.94 7.87
N THR A 187 2.03 1.19 6.61
CA THR A 187 2.90 1.96 5.69
C THR A 187 2.13 3.17 5.16
N LEU A 188 2.72 4.37 5.28
CA LEU A 188 2.09 5.60 4.79
C LEU A 188 2.45 5.82 3.32
N LEU A 189 1.49 5.56 2.43
CA LEU A 189 1.72 5.59 0.97
C LEU A 189 1.74 7.02 0.38
N THR A 190 1.11 7.98 1.06
CA THR A 190 1.08 9.39 0.61
C THR A 190 2.23 10.22 1.13
N THR A 191 2.92 9.73 2.16
CA THR A 191 4.03 10.42 2.80
C THR A 191 5.33 9.77 2.35
N THR A 192 6.33 10.58 2.00
CA THR A 192 7.67 10.11 1.66
C THR A 192 8.71 10.78 2.52
N VAL A 193 9.68 10.01 3.02
CA VAL A 193 10.83 10.50 3.77
C VAL A 193 12.09 10.27 2.94
N ARG A 194 13.01 11.24 2.97
CA ARG A 194 14.29 11.15 2.28
C ARG A 194 15.35 10.52 3.19
N ASN A 195 16.12 9.58 2.65
CA ASN A 195 17.28 9.02 3.32
C ASN A 195 18.49 9.01 2.38
N GLY A 196 19.65 9.33 2.94
CA GLY A 196 20.96 9.10 2.32
C GLY A 196 21.65 7.94 3.02
N GLN A 197 22.17 6.99 2.25
CA GLN A 197 22.97 5.91 2.80
C GLN A 197 24.20 5.64 1.95
N TYR A 198 25.28 5.23 2.61
CA TYR A 198 26.42 4.62 1.94
C TYR A 198 26.22 3.11 1.89
N VAL A 199 26.36 2.54 0.68
CA VAL A 199 26.29 1.09 0.42
C VAL A 199 27.72 0.60 0.15
N PRO A 200 28.29 -0.21 1.04
CA PRO A 200 29.61 -0.80 0.80
C PRO A 200 29.53 -1.79 -0.36
N PHE A 201 30.63 -1.93 -1.11
CA PHE A 201 30.71 -2.89 -2.20
C PHE A 201 30.44 -4.32 -1.68
N ARG A 202 29.55 -5.01 -2.38
CA ARG A 202 29.26 -6.44 -2.21
C ARG A 202 29.25 -7.08 -3.59
N GLU A 203 29.66 -8.33 -3.69
CA GLU A 203 29.54 -9.06 -4.94
C GLU A 203 28.06 -9.28 -5.33
N GLY A 204 27.81 -9.33 -6.64
CA GLY A 204 26.47 -9.45 -7.21
C GLY A 204 25.89 -8.13 -7.72
N PRO A 205 24.88 -8.17 -8.60
CA PRO A 205 24.33 -6.97 -9.24
C PRO A 205 23.35 -6.21 -8.35
N SER A 206 22.78 -6.84 -7.31
CA SER A 206 21.71 -6.24 -6.51
C SER A 206 22.16 -5.95 -5.08
N ASP A 207 21.79 -4.78 -4.57
CA ASP A 207 22.01 -4.35 -3.19
C ASP A 207 20.69 -4.01 -2.51
N ARG A 208 20.64 -4.23 -1.20
CA ARG A 208 19.48 -3.91 -0.37
C ARG A 208 19.62 -2.52 0.24
N LEU A 209 18.55 -1.74 0.21
CA LEU A 209 18.49 -0.45 0.90
C LEU A 209 17.94 -0.61 2.33
N SER A 210 18.39 0.25 3.24
CA SER A 210 18.06 0.15 4.66
C SER A 210 16.59 0.47 4.96
N TYR A 211 16.00 1.41 4.22
CA TYR A 211 14.60 1.79 4.38
C TYR A 211 13.80 1.42 3.15
N ALA A 212 12.62 0.89 3.41
CA ALA A 212 11.68 0.38 2.42
C ALA A 212 10.26 0.62 2.93
N PRO A 213 9.25 0.70 2.04
CA PRO A 213 9.37 0.56 0.60
C PRO A 213 9.93 1.82 -0.09
N VAL A 214 10.91 1.62 -0.97
CA VAL A 214 11.55 2.66 -1.78
C VAL A 214 10.54 3.20 -2.77
N SER A 215 10.29 4.50 -2.70
CA SER A 215 9.40 5.22 -3.61
C SER A 215 10.17 5.62 -4.87
N ARG A 216 11.29 6.33 -4.69
CA ARG A 216 12.09 6.88 -5.79
C ARG A 216 13.55 7.05 -5.39
N ILE A 217 14.47 6.81 -6.32
CA ILE A 217 15.88 7.14 -6.17
C ILE A 217 16.10 8.55 -6.72
N LEU A 218 16.72 9.42 -5.92
CA LEU A 218 16.98 10.81 -6.27
C LEU A 218 18.32 10.95 -6.98
N ASN A 219 19.40 10.53 -6.30
CA ASN A 219 20.76 10.61 -6.84
C ASN A 219 21.57 9.42 -6.34
N CYS A 220 22.56 9.02 -7.13
CA CYS A 220 23.53 8.00 -6.76
C CYS A 220 24.91 8.45 -7.22
N PHE A 221 25.92 8.34 -6.35
CA PHE A 221 27.28 8.73 -6.68
C PHE A 221 28.32 7.86 -5.98
N SER A 222 29.48 7.71 -6.58
CA SER A 222 30.65 7.06 -5.96
C SER A 222 31.86 7.98 -6.00
N LYS A 223 32.78 7.73 -5.07
CA LYS A 223 34.13 8.30 -5.16
C LYS A 223 34.97 7.41 -6.07
N GLU A 224 35.45 7.97 -7.17
CA GLU A 224 36.41 7.32 -8.06
C GLU A 224 37.74 8.08 -8.00
N THR A 225 38.83 7.35 -8.06
CA THR A 225 40.18 7.92 -8.16
C THR A 225 40.62 7.81 -9.61
N ASP A 226 40.99 8.93 -10.22
CA ASP A 226 41.52 8.92 -11.58
C ASP A 226 42.93 8.29 -11.67
N GLN A 227 43.44 8.13 -12.88
CA GLN A 227 44.79 7.60 -13.14
C GLN A 227 45.92 8.49 -12.57
N HIS A 228 45.61 9.72 -12.16
CA HIS A 228 46.53 10.70 -11.60
C HIS A 228 46.37 10.85 -10.07
N GLY A 229 45.59 9.97 -9.42
CA GLY A 229 45.38 10.00 -7.97
C GLY A 229 44.39 11.05 -7.47
N ARG A 230 43.63 11.71 -8.36
CA ARG A 230 42.62 12.72 -8.00
C ARG A 230 41.27 12.06 -7.77
N GLU A 231 40.70 12.32 -6.60
CA GLU A 231 39.32 11.92 -6.30
C GLU A 231 38.34 12.78 -7.08
N HIS A 232 37.38 12.13 -7.74
CA HIS A 232 36.23 12.79 -8.34
C HIS A 232 34.95 12.02 -8.01
N LEU A 233 33.84 12.75 -8.01
CA LEU A 233 32.52 12.16 -7.83
C LEU A 233 31.98 11.76 -9.19
N ARG A 234 31.69 10.48 -9.34
CA ARG A 234 30.93 9.97 -10.49
C ARG A 234 29.47 9.86 -10.09
N GLU A 235 28.60 10.52 -10.83
CA GLU A 235 27.15 10.43 -10.68
C GLU A 235 26.57 9.35 -11.59
N TYR A 236 25.56 8.64 -11.10
CA TYR A 236 24.89 7.54 -11.77
C TYR A 236 23.41 7.87 -11.99
N THR A 237 22.90 7.51 -13.16
CA THR A 237 21.54 7.80 -13.60
C THR A 237 20.64 6.57 -13.47
N VAL A 238 19.48 6.75 -12.83
CA VAL A 238 18.44 5.71 -12.72
C VAL A 238 17.89 5.36 -14.11
N GLY A 239 17.72 4.08 -14.40
CA GLY A 239 17.34 3.58 -15.74
C GLY A 239 18.53 3.45 -16.71
N LYS A 240 19.72 3.95 -16.34
CA LYS A 240 20.95 3.75 -17.11
C LYS A 240 22.01 2.93 -16.42
N ASP A 241 22.32 3.32 -15.19
CA ASP A 241 23.40 2.68 -14.44
C ASP A 241 22.83 1.73 -13.38
N LEU A 242 21.64 2.05 -12.86
CA LEU A 242 20.92 1.27 -11.86
C LEU A 242 19.41 1.40 -12.01
N ILE A 243 18.68 0.41 -11.51
CA ILE A 243 17.21 0.41 -11.42
C ILE A 243 16.74 -0.08 -10.05
N PRO A 244 15.60 0.38 -9.53
CA PRO A 244 14.92 -0.31 -8.44
C PRO A 244 14.42 -1.68 -8.94
N GLU A 245 14.86 -2.74 -8.27
CA GLU A 245 14.50 -4.12 -8.59
C GLU A 245 13.22 -4.54 -7.85
N SER A 246 13.06 -4.04 -6.62
CA SER A 246 11.89 -4.28 -5.78
C SER A 246 11.73 -3.14 -4.79
N SER A 247 10.72 -3.23 -3.92
CA SER A 247 10.48 -2.24 -2.86
C SER A 247 11.65 -2.02 -1.90
N GLU A 248 12.68 -2.86 -1.89
CA GLU A 248 13.82 -2.75 -0.96
C GLU A 248 15.19 -2.97 -1.62
N ARG A 249 15.23 -3.19 -2.93
CA ARG A 249 16.47 -3.52 -3.66
C ARG A 249 16.69 -2.64 -4.86
N VAL A 250 17.96 -2.37 -5.12
CA VAL A 250 18.44 -1.76 -6.35
C VAL A 250 19.32 -2.76 -7.08
N ARG A 251 19.15 -2.85 -8.40
CA ARG A 251 19.98 -3.66 -9.30
C ARG A 251 20.82 -2.72 -10.15
N TRP A 252 22.12 -2.98 -10.18
CA TRP A 252 23.06 -2.30 -11.06
C TRP A 252 23.06 -2.94 -12.44
N LEU A 253 23.04 -2.09 -13.46
CA LEU A 253 23.11 -2.48 -14.88
C LEU A 253 24.54 -2.44 -15.41
N ILE A 254 25.36 -1.60 -14.80
CA ILE A 254 26.80 -1.51 -15.05
C ILE A 254 27.57 -2.12 -13.87
N PRO A 255 28.87 -2.44 -14.04
CA PRO A 255 29.70 -2.88 -12.93
C PRO A 255 29.65 -1.88 -11.76
N LYS A 256 29.31 -2.39 -10.58
CA LYS A 256 29.20 -1.57 -9.36
C LYS A 256 30.54 -0.92 -9.02
N PRO A 257 30.54 0.31 -8.48
CA PRO A 257 31.77 0.94 -8.00
C PRO A 257 32.39 0.10 -6.88
N ARG A 258 33.64 -0.32 -7.08
CA ARG A 258 34.37 -1.17 -6.11
C ARG A 258 34.63 -0.48 -4.78
N THR A 259 34.64 0.86 -4.78
CA THR A 259 34.77 1.70 -3.59
C THR A 259 33.45 1.84 -2.81
N GLY A 260 32.36 1.22 -3.27
CA GLY A 260 31.01 1.49 -2.76
C GLY A 260 30.41 2.77 -3.34
N TYR A 261 29.18 3.07 -2.94
CA TYR A 261 28.46 4.25 -3.44
C TYR A 261 27.55 4.83 -2.37
N THR A 262 27.24 6.11 -2.51
CA THR A 262 26.20 6.78 -1.74
C THR A 262 24.95 6.90 -2.61
N ILE A 263 23.80 6.56 -2.04
CA ILE A 263 22.51 6.67 -2.70
C ILE A 263 21.55 7.48 -1.82
N MET A 264 20.88 8.44 -2.45
CA MET A 264 19.82 9.24 -1.85
C MET A 264 18.50 8.81 -2.46
N TYR A 265 17.53 8.46 -1.62
CA TYR A 265 16.24 7.95 -2.06
C TYR A 265 15.12 8.38 -1.11
N GLU A 266 13.91 8.41 -1.65
CA GLU A 266 12.65 8.61 -0.93
C GLU A 266 12.02 7.25 -0.67
N TYR A 267 11.48 7.05 0.53
CA TYR A 267 10.78 5.83 0.93
C TYR A 267 9.48 6.18 1.66
N HIS A 268 8.52 5.26 1.60
CA HIS A 268 7.28 5.36 2.39
C HIS A 268 7.58 4.89 3.82
N PRO A 269 7.33 5.70 4.85
CA PRO A 269 7.62 5.28 6.21
C PRO A 269 6.67 4.17 6.65
N SER A 270 7.26 3.12 7.23
CA SER A 270 6.54 2.00 7.82
C SER A 270 6.67 1.99 9.33
N PHE A 271 5.61 1.60 10.01
CA PHE A 271 5.51 1.54 11.46
C PHE A 271 5.00 0.17 11.88
N ARG A 272 5.54 -0.35 12.97
CA ARG A 272 5.08 -1.61 13.56
C ARG A 272 4.05 -1.30 14.64
N ILE A 273 2.90 -1.95 14.56
CA ILE A 273 1.82 -1.84 15.53
C ILE A 273 2.26 -2.49 16.82
N GLN A 274 2.09 -1.77 17.92
CA GLN A 274 2.32 -2.26 19.27
C GLN A 274 0.99 -2.42 19.99
N SER A 275 0.90 -3.40 20.89
CA SER A 275 -0.26 -3.56 21.75
C SER A 275 -0.34 -2.40 22.73
N ASP A 276 -1.39 -1.57 22.60
CA ASP A 276 -1.75 -0.65 23.66
C ASP A 276 -2.63 -1.39 24.68
N THR A 277 -2.11 -1.58 25.89
CA THR A 277 -2.79 -2.29 26.99
C THR A 277 -3.74 -1.39 27.78
N THR A 278 -4.04 -0.16 27.31
CA THR A 278 -4.81 0.84 28.07
C THR A 278 -6.29 0.99 27.69
N VAL A 279 -6.88 0.10 26.90
CA VAL A 279 -8.35 0.08 26.73
C VAL A 279 -8.96 -0.82 27.79
N SER A 280 -9.49 -0.21 28.86
CA SER A 280 -10.24 -0.92 29.90
C SER A 280 -11.44 -1.65 29.28
N GLY A 281 -11.65 -2.89 29.70
CA GLY A 281 -12.65 -3.82 29.18
C GLY A 281 -14.10 -3.47 29.52
N ALA A 282 -14.48 -2.19 29.49
CA ALA A 282 -15.81 -1.72 29.86
C ALA A 282 -16.34 -0.64 28.92
N MET A 283 -16.32 -0.87 27.60
CA MET A 283 -17.22 -0.16 26.67
C MET A 283 -17.62 -1.07 25.52
N ASP A 284 -18.77 -1.71 25.68
CA ASP A 284 -19.48 -2.51 24.67
C ASP A 284 -20.15 -1.62 23.61
N ARG A 285 -19.35 -0.73 23.01
CA ARG A 285 -19.72 0.09 21.86
C ARG A 285 -18.61 -0.04 20.84
N THR A 286 -18.99 -0.21 19.57
CA THR A 286 -18.12 -0.20 18.38
C THR A 286 -17.53 1.20 18.14
N LEU A 287 -16.76 1.70 19.11
CA LEU A 287 -15.88 2.84 18.91
C LEU A 287 -14.69 2.39 18.05
N PRO A 288 -14.15 3.28 17.21
CA PRO A 288 -12.99 2.94 16.42
C PRO A 288 -11.80 2.65 17.35
N ARG A 289 -11.03 1.62 17.02
CA ARG A 289 -9.90 1.19 17.85
C ARG A 289 -8.74 2.16 17.63
N ILE A 290 -8.16 2.63 18.74
CA ILE A 290 -6.97 3.48 18.72
C ILE A 290 -5.77 2.57 18.90
N TYR A 291 -4.80 2.72 18.01
CA TYR A 291 -3.56 1.95 18.02
C TYR A 291 -2.36 2.89 18.04
N LYS A 292 -1.26 2.41 18.65
CA LYS A 292 0.04 3.07 18.64
C LYS A 292 1.01 2.27 17.79
N ALA A 293 1.76 2.97 16.94
CA ALA A 293 2.80 2.35 16.12
C ALA A 293 4.14 3.04 16.37
N LYS A 294 5.21 2.24 16.43
CA LYS A 294 6.60 2.74 16.49
C LYS A 294 7.23 2.64 15.10
N ALA A 295 8.08 3.63 14.77
CA ALA A 295 8.83 3.61 13.52
C ALA A 295 9.58 2.28 13.36
N ALA A 296 9.30 1.56 12.28
CA ALA A 296 10.02 0.35 11.94
C ALA A 296 11.26 0.74 11.15
N SER A 297 12.33 1.09 11.87
CA SER A 297 13.59 1.62 11.32
C SER A 297 14.36 0.66 10.40
N SER A 298 13.81 -0.52 10.08
CA SER A 298 14.35 -1.48 9.12
C SER A 298 13.29 -2.51 8.74
N TYR A 299 12.17 -2.08 8.15
CA TYR A 299 11.16 -3.02 7.67
C TYR A 299 11.80 -4.06 6.73
N ASN A 300 11.81 -5.31 7.18
CA ASN A 300 12.37 -6.45 6.48
C ASN A 300 11.27 -7.51 6.28
N PRO A 301 10.58 -7.53 5.13
CA PRO A 301 9.49 -8.44 4.82
C PRO A 301 9.95 -9.86 4.45
N ARG A 302 11.11 -10.32 4.95
CA ARG A 302 11.63 -11.66 4.62
C ARG A 302 10.58 -12.74 4.85
#